data_AF-A0A0Q7WIE0-F1
#
_entry.id   AF-A0A0Q7WIE0-F1
#
_cell.length_a   1.000
_cell.length_b   1.000
_cell.length_c   1.000
_cell.angle_alpha   90.00
_cell.angle_beta   90.00
_cell.angle_gamma   90.00
#
_symmetry.space_group_name_H-M   'P 1'
#
loop_
_entity.id
_entity.type
_entity.pdbx_description
1 polymer ?
#
loop_
_entity_poly.entity_id
_entity_poly.type
_entity_poly.pdbx_seq_one_letter_code
_entity_poly.pdbx_strand_id
1 'polypeptide(L)'
;MSDKLFAAAAEIDVMDAAGVILANPRRNATAAPVAVVLALAMATERFWEICIEAELLVRALEFPVIGTDENASTRNFAIRHQAVRVTQLMTALRGEPNEEKGNGSSHS
;
A
#
# COMPACT_ATOMS: atom_id res chain seq x y z
N MET A 1 -19.29 5.88 -17.20
CA MET A 1 -19.63 6.60 -15.94
C MET A 1 -18.67 6.19 -14.82
N SER A 2 -18.37 4.89 -14.69
CA SER A 2 -17.29 4.35 -13.84
C SER A 2 -15.96 5.11 -13.98
N ASP A 3 -15.42 5.25 -15.20
CA ASP A 3 -14.06 5.79 -15.39
C ASP A 3 -13.91 7.25 -14.97
N LYS A 4 -14.96 8.07 -15.15
CA LYS A 4 -14.96 9.47 -14.69
C LYS A 4 -14.97 9.57 -13.17
N LEU A 5 -15.64 8.63 -12.49
CA LEU A 5 -15.66 8.58 -11.04
C LEU A 5 -14.30 8.15 -10.47
N PHE A 6 -13.67 7.15 -11.08
CA PHE A 6 -12.31 6.72 -10.70
C PHE A 6 -11.28 7.83 -10.94
N ALA A 7 -11.36 8.54 -12.08
CA ALA A 7 -10.51 9.70 -12.34
C ALA A 7 -10.72 10.81 -11.30
N ALA A 8 -11.98 11.13 -10.97
CA ALA A 8 -12.29 12.13 -9.95
C ALA A 8 -11.80 11.71 -8.55
N ALA A 9 -11.89 10.42 -8.21
CA ALA A 9 -11.40 9.89 -6.94
C ALA A 9 -9.87 9.92 -6.85
N ALA A 10 -9.17 9.74 -7.97
CA ALA A 10 -7.71 9.78 -8.02
C ALA A 10 -7.13 11.18 -7.71
N GLU A 11 -7.90 12.25 -7.95
CA GLU A 11 -7.52 13.64 -7.68
C GLU A 11 -7.82 14.07 -6.22
N ILE A 12 -8.45 13.21 -5.40
CA ILE A 12 -8.80 13.56 -4.03
C ILE A 12 -7.59 13.38 -3.11
N ASP A 13 -7.22 14.44 -2.38
CA ASP A 13 -6.38 14.31 -1.20
C ASP A 13 -7.17 13.62 -0.07
N VAL A 14 -6.82 12.37 0.18
CA VAL A 14 -7.51 11.50 1.14
C VAL A 14 -7.31 11.98 2.57
N MET A 15 -6.14 12.54 2.91
CA MET A 15 -5.83 12.98 4.27
C MET A 15 -6.62 14.24 4.62
N ASP A 16 -6.68 15.20 3.68
CA ASP A 16 -7.50 16.39 3.83
C ASP A 16 -8.99 16.05 3.87
N ALA A 17 -9.46 15.17 2.98
CA ALA A 17 -10.85 14.72 2.99
C ALA A 17 -11.24 14.03 4.30
N ALA A 18 -10.38 13.15 4.82
CA ALA A 18 -10.58 12.51 6.12
C ALA A 18 -10.62 13.55 7.25
N GLY A 19 -9.70 14.53 7.25
CA GLY A 19 -9.65 15.62 8.23
C GLY A 19 -10.93 16.45 8.24
N VAL A 20 -11.45 16.82 7.06
CA VAL A 20 -12.73 17.53 6.92
C VAL A 20 -13.88 16.71 7.49
N ILE A 21 -13.95 15.42 7.18
CA ILE A 21 -15.00 14.55 7.71
C ILE A 21 -14.90 14.44 9.24
N LEU A 22 -13.70 14.24 9.78
CA LEU A 22 -13.46 14.12 11.22
C LEU A 22 -13.84 15.38 12.00
N ALA A 23 -13.68 16.57 11.40
CA ALA A 23 -14.04 17.84 12.04
C ALA A 23 -15.55 17.97 12.34
N ASN A 24 -16.42 17.36 11.51
CA ASN A 24 -17.86 17.28 11.78
C ASN A 24 -18.49 16.07 11.08
N PRO A 25 -18.39 14.85 11.66
CA PRO A 25 -18.77 13.62 10.96
C PRO A 25 -20.24 13.59 10.57
N ARG A 26 -21.12 14.06 11.46
CA ARG A 26 -22.58 14.03 11.24
C ARG A 26 -22.99 14.79 9.98
N ARG A 27 -22.33 15.92 9.69
CA ARG A 27 -22.63 16.77 8.53
C ARG A 27 -21.78 16.40 7.32
N ASN A 28 -20.49 16.19 7.51
CA ASN A 28 -19.54 16.12 6.40
C ASN A 28 -19.49 14.72 5.78
N ALA A 29 -19.73 13.65 6.56
CA ALA A 29 -19.82 12.30 5.99
C ALA A 29 -21.06 12.14 5.11
N THR A 30 -22.20 12.71 5.50
CA THR A 30 -23.45 12.66 4.72
C THR A 30 -23.41 13.55 3.48
N ALA A 31 -22.67 14.66 3.52
CA ALA A 31 -22.49 15.57 2.39
C ALA A 31 -21.31 15.18 1.47
N ALA A 32 -20.55 14.13 1.80
CA ALA A 32 -19.36 13.75 1.05
C ALA A 32 -19.73 13.33 -0.39
N PRO A 33 -19.07 13.90 -1.42
CA PRO A 33 -19.25 13.45 -2.80
C PRO A 33 -18.89 11.97 -2.96
N VAL A 34 -19.56 11.28 -3.89
CA VAL A 34 -19.31 9.85 -4.17
C VAL A 34 -17.82 9.58 -4.50
N ALA A 35 -17.15 10.52 -5.19
CA ALA A 35 -15.72 10.41 -5.49
C ALA A 35 -14.84 10.41 -4.21
N VAL A 36 -15.20 11.22 -3.21
CA VAL A 36 -14.50 11.26 -1.91
C VAL A 36 -14.70 9.96 -1.15
N VAL A 37 -15.94 9.45 -1.14
CA VAL A 37 -16.25 8.15 -0.51
C VAL A 37 -15.45 7.02 -1.18
N LEU A 38 -15.39 7.00 -2.51
CA LEU A 38 -14.61 6.02 -3.25
C LEU A 38 -13.11 6.14 -2.95
N ALA A 39 -12.56 7.36 -2.94
CA ALA A 39 -11.15 7.61 -2.63
C ALA A 39 -10.78 7.11 -1.21
N LEU A 40 -11.62 7.40 -0.21
CA LEU A 40 -11.44 6.93 1.17
C LEU A 40 -11.53 5.40 1.28
N ALA A 41 -12.45 4.77 0.55
CA ALA A 41 -12.57 3.31 0.52
C ALA A 41 -11.33 2.65 -0.09
N MET A 42 -10.87 3.14 -1.25
CA MET A 42 -9.66 2.64 -1.90
C MET A 42 -8.41 2.86 -1.05
N ALA A 43 -8.30 4.01 -0.38
CA ALA A 43 -7.20 4.28 0.53
C ALA A 43 -7.21 3.31 1.72
N THR A 44 -8.39 3.07 2.31
CA THR A 44 -8.54 2.10 3.41
C THR A 44 -8.06 0.71 3.00
N GLU A 45 -8.44 0.24 1.81
CA GLU A 45 -7.98 -1.06 1.29
C GLU A 45 -6.46 -1.11 1.14
N ARG A 46 -5.85 -0.08 0.53
CA ARG A 46 -4.38 0.00 0.35
C ARG A 46 -3.63 0.09 1.68
N PHE A 47 -4.14 0.85 2.65
CA PHE A 47 -3.55 0.90 3.99
C PHE A 47 -3.61 -0.45 4.69
N TRP A 48 -4.70 -1.19 4.52
CA TRP A 48 -4.83 -2.54 5.07
C TRP A 48 -3.87 -3.53 4.42
N GLU A 49 -3.67 -3.43 3.11
CA GLU A 49 -2.65 -4.23 2.43
C GLU A 49 -1.24 -3.97 3.01
N ILE A 50 -0.87 -2.71 3.25
CA ILE A 50 0.40 -2.36 3.90
C ILE A 50 0.51 -2.97 5.31
N CYS A 51 -0.55 -2.86 6.12
CA CYS A 51 -0.56 -3.41 7.48
C CYS A 51 -0.37 -4.94 7.49
N ILE A 52 -1.03 -5.65 6.58
CA ILE A 52 -0.90 -7.11 6.45
C ILE A 52 0.55 -7.48 6.08
N GLU A 53 1.13 -6.80 5.09
CA GLU A 53 2.49 -7.09 4.65
C GLU A 53 3.55 -6.72 5.70
N ALA A 54 3.32 -5.64 6.46
CA ALA A 54 4.15 -5.28 7.60
C ALA A 54 4.08 -6.33 8.72
N GLU A 55 2.89 -6.87 9.00
CA GLU A 55 2.73 -7.95 9.97
C GLU A 55 3.46 -9.22 9.51
N LEU A 56 3.35 -9.58 8.23
CA LEU A 56 4.08 -10.72 7.66
C LEU A 56 5.60 -10.50 7.73
N LEU A 57 6.09 -9.27 7.55
CA LEU A 57 7.50 -8.93 7.74
C LEU A 57 7.94 -9.09 9.20
N VAL A 58 7.14 -8.65 10.16
CA VAL A 58 7.43 -8.84 11.60
C VAL A 58 7.52 -10.33 11.93
N ARG A 59 6.53 -11.12 11.50
CA ARG A 59 6.55 -12.59 11.67
C ARG A 59 7.76 -13.23 10.99
N ALA A 60 8.18 -12.71 9.83
CA ALA A 60 9.38 -13.18 9.14
C ALA A 60 10.66 -12.94 9.96
N LEU A 61 10.73 -11.83 10.70
CA LEU A 61 11.87 -11.50 11.56
C LEU A 61 11.95 -12.39 12.80
N GLU A 62 10.81 -12.87 13.30
CA GLU A 62 10.69 -13.78 14.43
C GLU A 62 11.15 -15.22 14.13
N PHE A 63 11.35 -15.59 12.85
CA PHE A 63 11.92 -16.90 12.53
C PHE A 63 13.28 -17.07 13.23
N PRO A 64 13.47 -18.14 14.01
CA PRO A 64 14.70 -18.37 14.74
C PRO A 64 15.88 -18.49 13.77
N VAL A 65 16.96 -17.78 14.08
CA VAL A 65 18.26 -17.88 13.38
C VAL A 65 19.00 -19.17 13.78
N ILE A 66 18.42 -19.94 14.72
CA ILE A 66 19.02 -21.14 15.27
C ILE A 66 18.55 -22.35 14.44
N GLY A 67 19.45 -22.94 13.66
CA GLY A 67 19.18 -24.10 12.81
C GLY A 67 20.03 -24.14 11.54
N THR A 68 19.70 -25.05 10.63
CA THR A 68 20.37 -25.29 9.34
C THR A 68 20.31 -24.06 8.41
N ASP A 69 21.22 -23.98 7.45
CA ASP A 69 21.27 -22.92 6.41
C ASP A 69 19.93 -22.72 5.67
N GLU A 70 19.08 -23.74 5.64
CA GLU A 70 17.74 -23.72 5.03
C GLU A 70 16.75 -22.82 5.81
N ASN A 71 16.83 -22.79 7.14
CA ASN A 71 16.00 -21.91 7.97
C ASN A 71 16.42 -20.44 7.77
N ALA A 72 17.73 -20.19 7.70
CA ALA A 72 18.27 -18.86 7.42
C ALA A 72 17.89 -18.38 6.00
N SER A 73 17.93 -19.27 5.02
CA SER A 73 17.54 -18.98 3.63
C SER A 73 16.05 -18.67 3.49
N THR A 74 15.18 -19.47 4.14
CA THR A 74 13.73 -19.24 4.16
C THR A 74 13.39 -17.91 4.81
N ARG A 75 14.01 -17.59 5.96
CA ARG A 75 13.85 -16.31 6.64
C ARG A 75 14.28 -15.13 5.76
N ASN A 76 15.47 -15.21 5.17
CA ASN A 76 16.00 -14.14 4.32
C ASN A 76 15.14 -13.91 3.07
N PHE A 77 14.62 -15.00 2.47
CA PHE A 77 13.67 -14.92 1.36
C PHE A 77 12.38 -14.21 1.78
N ALA A 78 11.76 -14.63 2.90
CA ALA A 78 10.53 -14.03 3.41
C ALA A 78 10.71 -12.54 3.75
N ILE A 79 11.80 -12.17 4.44
CA ILE A 79 12.13 -10.77 4.76
C ILE A 79 12.26 -9.95 3.46
N ARG A 80 13.02 -10.45 2.49
CA ARG A 80 13.24 -9.72 1.22
C ARG A 80 11.93 -9.55 0.45
N HIS A 81 11.12 -10.60 0.37
CA HIS A 81 9.82 -10.55 -0.31
C HIS A 81 8.92 -9.49 0.32
N GLN A 82 8.72 -9.52 1.63
CA GLN A 82 7.84 -8.58 2.30
C GLN A 82 8.38 -7.16 2.33
N ALA A 83 9.70 -6.97 2.47
CA ALA A 83 10.30 -5.64 2.36
C ALA A 83 10.08 -5.01 0.97
N VAL A 84 10.21 -5.79 -0.10
CA VAL A 84 9.90 -5.33 -1.47
C VAL A 84 8.42 -4.99 -1.60
N ARG A 85 7.53 -5.85 -1.10
CA ARG A 85 6.08 -5.63 -1.21
C ARG A 85 5.64 -4.37 -0.47
N VAL A 86 6.10 -4.17 0.77
CA VAL A 86 5.84 -2.95 1.54
C VAL A 86 6.36 -1.72 0.80
N THR A 87 7.57 -1.78 0.23
CA THR A 87 8.14 -0.67 -0.54
C THR A 87 7.26 -0.32 -1.74
N GLN A 88 6.85 -1.32 -2.53
CA GLN A 88 5.97 -1.12 -3.69
C GLN A 88 4.64 -0.48 -3.31
N LEU A 89 4.02 -0.96 -2.22
CA LEU A 89 2.75 -0.41 -1.73
C LEU A 89 2.90 1.04 -1.26
N MET A 90 3.99 1.34 -0.55
CA MET A 90 4.29 2.70 -0.09
C MET A 90 4.62 3.66 -1.25
N THR A 91 5.34 3.20 -2.27
CA THR A 91 5.61 3.95 -3.51
C THR A 91 4.31 4.25 -4.26
N ALA A 92 3.45 3.25 -4.43
CA ALA A 92 2.13 3.41 -5.06
C ALA A 92 1.24 4.40 -4.30
N LEU A 93 1.27 4.38 -2.96
CA LEU A 93 0.54 5.32 -2.12
C LEU A 93 1.02 6.76 -2.28
N ARG A 94 2.33 6.97 -2.50
CA ARG A 94 2.92 8.30 -2.74
C ARG A 94 2.71 8.82 -4.16
N GLY A 95 2.17 8.00 -5.06
CA GLY A 95 2.07 8.34 -6.48
C GLY A 95 3.43 8.40 -7.19
N GLU A 96 4.46 7.79 -6.61
CA GLU A 96 5.77 7.69 -7.24
C GLU A 96 5.70 6.63 -8.38
N PRO A 97 6.27 6.89 -9.56
CA PRO A 97 6.31 5.89 -10.61
C PRO A 97 7.11 4.68 -10.13
N ASN A 98 6.52 3.48 -10.24
CA ASN A 98 7.28 2.24 -10.08
C ASN A 98 8.34 2.20 -11.20
N GLU A 99 9.60 2.50 -10.87
CA GLU A 99 10.70 2.16 -11.74
C GLU A 99 10.81 0.63 -11.80
N GLU A 100 10.06 0.00 -12.69
CA GLU A 100 10.42 -1.30 -13.21
C GLU A 100 11.77 -1.12 -13.92
N LYS A 101 12.86 -1.35 -13.20
CA LYS A 101 14.19 -1.51 -13.80
C LYS A 101 14.14 -2.74 -14.70
N GLY A 102 13.74 -2.52 -15.96
CA GLY A 102 13.91 -3.44 -17.05
C GLY A 102 15.37 -3.86 -17.10
N ASN A 103 15.63 -5.12 -16.77
CA ASN A 103 16.94 -5.74 -16.83
C ASN A 103 17.33 -5.87 -18.32
N GLY A 104 17.92 -4.80 -18.86
CA GLY A 104 18.54 -4.80 -20.17
C GLY A 104 19.80 -5.66 -20.17
N SER A 105 19.65 -6.97 -20.30
CA SER A 105 20.75 -7.86 -20.67
C SER A 105 20.78 -8.02 -22.19
N SER A 106 21.27 -6.99 -22.89
CA SER A 106 21.91 -7.21 -24.19
C SER A 106 23.30 -7.75 -23.91
N HIS A 107 23.49 -9.06 -24.10
CA HIS A 107 24.82 -9.63 -24.31
C HIS A 107 25.04 -9.74 -25.82
N SER A 108 26.03 -8.97 -26.26
CA SER A 108 26.74 -9.11 -27.52
C SER A 108 27.52 -10.42 -27.60
#